data_AF-A0A1B6MTN5-F1
#
_entry.id   AF-A0A1B6MTN5-F1
#
_cell.length_a   1.000
_cell.length_b   1.000
_cell.length_c   1.000
_cell.angle_alpha   90.00
_cell.angle_beta   90.00
_cell.angle_gamma   90.00
#
_symmetry.space_group_name_H-M   'P 1'
#
loop_
_entity.id
_entity.type
_entity.pdbx_description
1 polymer ?
#
loop_
_entity_poly.entity_id
_entity_poly.type
_entity_poly.pdbx_seq_one_letter_code
_entity_poly.pdbx_strand_id
1 'polypeptide(L)'
;MLVRLFRAHGDFCASHPWEVIVATFTLTACMLSVDKPPPTSPPPIPTAHHCLPGTTNCLTLEDYNAVDVIVMTMIRCIAVLYSYYQFCNLHKLGSKYILGIAGLFTVFSSFVFSSSVINFMRSDISDLKDALFFFLLLIDLSKATLLAQFALSSSSQQEVRHNIARGMAL
;
A
#
# COMPACT_ATOMS: atom_id res chain seq x y z
N MET A 1 -19.77 3.58 -16.93
CA MET A 1 -19.75 2.14 -16.56
C MET A 1 -19.00 1.92 -15.24
N LEU A 2 -17.77 2.42 -15.09
CA LEU A 2 -16.94 2.30 -13.89
C LEU A 2 -17.64 2.72 -12.58
N VAL A 3 -18.29 3.90 -12.56
CA VAL A 3 -19.04 4.41 -11.40
C VAL A 3 -20.13 3.44 -10.92
N ARG A 4 -20.83 2.79 -11.86
CA ARG A 4 -21.86 1.78 -11.52
C ARG A 4 -21.23 0.52 -10.94
N LEU A 5 -20.06 0.12 -11.44
CA LEU A 5 -19.31 -1.03 -10.94
C LEU A 5 -18.82 -0.79 -9.50
N PHE A 6 -18.19 0.36 -9.24
CA PHE A 6 -17.74 0.69 -7.88
C PHE A 6 -18.90 0.86 -6.91
N ARG A 7 -20.01 1.45 -7.36
CA ARG A 7 -21.24 1.51 -6.57
C ARG A 7 -21.76 0.12 -6.22
N ALA A 8 -21.83 -0.78 -7.20
CA ALA A 8 -22.27 -2.16 -6.99
C ALA A 8 -21.31 -2.93 -6.06
N HIS A 9 -20.00 -2.69 -6.19
CA HIS A 9 -18.99 -3.28 -5.30
C HIS A 9 -19.17 -2.79 -3.86
N GLY A 10 -19.33 -1.48 -3.64
CA GLY A 10 -19.60 -0.93 -2.31
C GLY A 10 -20.91 -1.45 -1.70
N ASP A 11 -21.95 -1.60 -2.52
CA ASP A 11 -23.23 -2.15 -2.11
C ASP A 11 -23.12 -3.63 -1.68
N PHE A 12 -22.40 -4.44 -2.45
CA PHE A 12 -22.10 -5.83 -2.11
C PHE A 12 -21.31 -5.91 -0.79
N CYS A 13 -20.24 -5.13 -0.67
CA CYS A 13 -19.39 -5.12 0.52
C CYS A 13 -20.17 -4.73 1.79
N ALA A 14 -21.07 -3.77 1.70
CA ALA A 14 -21.89 -3.33 2.82
C ALA A 14 -23.10 -4.23 3.10
N SER A 15 -23.51 -5.09 2.15
CA SER A 15 -24.59 -6.06 2.35
C SER A 15 -24.16 -7.27 3.17
N HIS A 16 -22.91 -7.71 3.00
CA HIS A 16 -22.36 -8.91 3.62
C HIS A 16 -21.07 -8.61 4.39
N PRO A 17 -21.08 -7.68 5.37
CA PRO A 17 -19.85 -7.19 5.99
C PRO A 17 -19.03 -8.30 6.66
N TRP A 18 -19.68 -9.27 7.31
CA TRP A 18 -19.00 -10.40 7.96
C TRP A 18 -18.30 -11.31 6.96
N GLU A 19 -18.96 -11.67 5.86
CA GLU A 19 -18.39 -12.52 4.82
C GLU A 19 -17.18 -11.85 4.17
N VAL A 20 -17.29 -10.54 3.90
CA VAL A 20 -16.21 -9.75 3.30
C VAL A 20 -15.01 -9.65 4.22
N ILE A 21 -15.23 -9.42 5.53
CA ILE A 21 -14.16 -9.36 6.53
C ILE A 21 -13.43 -10.72 6.60
N VAL A 22 -14.18 -11.81 6.74
CA VAL A 22 -13.60 -13.17 6.82
C VAL A 22 -12.84 -13.50 5.54
N ALA A 23 -13.44 -13.26 4.37
CA ALA A 23 -12.80 -13.49 3.08
C ALA A 23 -11.50 -12.68 2.92
N THR A 24 -11.49 -11.41 3.36
CA THR A 24 -10.29 -10.55 3.30
C THR A 24 -9.18 -11.09 4.19
N PHE A 25 -9.50 -11.50 5.43
CA PHE A 25 -8.51 -12.09 6.33
C PHE A 25 -8.01 -13.46 5.84
N THR A 26 -8.91 -14.31 5.35
CA THR A 26 -8.53 -15.62 4.78
C THR A 26 -7.62 -15.43 3.57
N LEU A 27 -7.96 -14.55 2.64
CA LEU A 27 -7.13 -14.28 1.47
C LEU A 27 -5.76 -13.71 1.87
N THR A 28 -5.72 -12.80 2.85
CA THR A 28 -4.45 -12.29 3.41
C THR A 28 -3.63 -13.42 4.03
N ALA A 29 -4.25 -14.32 4.80
CA ALA A 29 -3.58 -15.48 5.37
C ALA A 29 -3.05 -16.43 4.28
N CYS A 30 -3.81 -16.67 3.22
CA CYS A 30 -3.35 -17.45 2.08
C CYS A 30 -2.12 -16.81 1.41
N MET A 31 -2.12 -15.48 1.23
CA MET A 31 -0.96 -14.75 0.69
C MET A 31 0.28 -14.85 1.60
N LEU A 32 0.09 -15.02 2.91
CA LEU A 32 1.16 -15.26 3.87
C LEU A 32 1.68 -16.71 3.84
N SER A 33 0.80 -17.67 3.60
CA SER A 33 1.08 -19.11 3.70
C SER A 33 1.50 -19.78 2.39
N VAL A 34 1.73 -19.03 1.30
CA VAL A 34 2.24 -19.62 0.06
C VAL A 34 3.63 -20.20 0.31
N ASP A 35 3.69 -21.53 0.47
CA ASP A 35 4.92 -22.29 0.64
C ASP A 35 5.82 -22.13 -0.59
N LYS A 36 7.09 -21.83 -0.33
CA LYS A 36 8.08 -21.62 -1.39
C LYS A 36 8.70 -22.97 -1.80
N PRO A 37 8.66 -23.38 -3.08
CA PRO A 37 9.52 -24.46 -3.56
C PRO A 37 11.01 -24.04 -3.42
N PRO A 38 11.92 -24.98 -3.14
CA PRO A 38 13.33 -24.67 -2.93
C PRO A 38 13.95 -23.98 -4.16
N PRO A 39 14.92 -23.08 -3.96
CA PRO A 39 15.59 -22.39 -5.06
C PRO A 39 16.18 -23.40 -6.03
N THR A 40 15.64 -23.44 -7.25
CA THR A 40 16.01 -24.36 -8.34
C THR A 40 17.10 -23.78 -9.23
N SER A 41 17.86 -22.81 -8.76
CA SER A 41 18.98 -22.22 -9.50
C SER A 41 20.26 -22.28 -8.66
N PRO A 42 21.37 -22.85 -9.18
CA PRO A 42 22.67 -22.71 -8.56
C PRO A 42 23.07 -21.22 -8.48
N PRO A 43 23.89 -20.82 -7.50
CA PRO A 43 24.30 -19.44 -7.33
C PRO A 43 25.00 -18.93 -8.60
N PRO A 44 24.70 -17.71 -9.08
CA PRO A 44 25.44 -17.13 -10.18
C PRO A 44 26.90 -16.94 -9.74
N ILE A 45 27.81 -17.53 -10.53
CA ILE A 45 29.25 -17.36 -10.39
C ILE A 45 29.53 -15.85 -10.46
N PRO A 46 30.25 -15.25 -9.50
CA PRO A 46 30.57 -13.84 -9.55
C PRO A 46 31.51 -13.58 -10.73
N THR A 47 30.97 -13.05 -11.83
CA THR A 47 31.79 -12.51 -12.91
C THR A 47 32.46 -11.25 -12.38
N ALA A 48 33.74 -11.39 -12.04
CA ALA A 48 34.60 -10.27 -11.70
C ALA A 48 34.57 -9.25 -12.83
N HIS A 49 33.94 -8.10 -12.59
CA HIS A 49 34.06 -6.95 -13.46
C HIS A 49 35.49 -6.39 -13.34
N HIS A 50 36.38 -6.85 -14.21
CA HIS A 50 37.64 -6.18 -14.47
C HIS A 50 37.36 -4.92 -15.28
N CYS A 51 37.33 -3.77 -14.60
CA CYS A 51 37.51 -2.49 -15.27
C CYS A 51 38.99 -2.37 -15.67
N LEU A 52 39.27 -2.39 -16.99
CA LEU A 52 40.61 -2.10 -17.50
C LEU A 52 40.93 -0.60 -17.31
N PRO A 53 42.19 -0.25 -16.97
CA PRO A 53 42.60 1.14 -16.85
C PRO A 53 42.70 1.76 -18.26
N GLY A 54 41.76 2.64 -18.62
CA GLY A 54 41.85 3.40 -19.88
C GLY A 54 40.55 3.88 -20.52
N THR A 55 39.37 3.48 -20.04
CA THR A 55 38.09 3.93 -20.61
C THR A 55 37.45 5.03 -19.79
N THR A 56 37.30 6.20 -20.40
CA THR A 56 36.63 7.45 -19.93
C THR A 56 35.14 7.29 -19.59
N ASN A 57 34.62 6.07 -19.50
CA ASN A 57 33.20 5.75 -19.34
C ASN A 57 32.87 5.07 -17.99
N CYS A 58 33.81 5.02 -17.04
CA CYS A 58 33.52 4.47 -15.70
C CYS A 58 32.86 5.50 -14.76
N LEU A 59 32.89 6.80 -15.10
CA LEU A 59 32.30 7.88 -14.30
C LEU A 59 30.76 7.89 -14.31
N THR A 60 30.13 7.25 -15.30
CA THR A 60 28.67 7.30 -15.42
C THR A 60 27.92 6.32 -14.51
N LEU A 61 28.57 5.31 -13.91
CA LEU A 61 27.86 4.34 -13.06
C LEU A 61 27.73 4.83 -11.61
N GLU A 62 28.77 5.49 -11.08
CA GLU A 62 28.72 6.12 -9.75
C GLU A 62 27.77 7.31 -9.70
N ASP A 63 27.74 8.15 -10.75
CA ASP A 63 26.83 9.31 -10.82
C ASP A 63 25.36 8.87 -10.88
N TYR A 64 25.02 7.81 -11.62
CA TYR A 64 23.66 7.28 -11.66
C TYR A 64 23.24 6.67 -10.31
N ASN A 65 24.16 6.01 -9.60
CA ASN A 65 23.90 5.48 -8.27
C ASN A 65 23.68 6.62 -7.24
N ALA A 66 24.45 7.70 -7.32
CA ALA A 66 24.26 8.87 -6.47
C ALA A 66 22.90 9.54 -6.72
N VAL A 67 22.50 9.69 -7.98
CA VAL A 67 21.18 10.23 -8.35
C VAL A 67 20.05 9.34 -7.83
N ASP A 68 20.15 8.02 -7.98
CA ASP A 68 19.13 7.08 -7.48
C ASP A 68 18.97 7.19 -5.96
N VAL A 69 20.08 7.21 -5.22
CA VAL A 69 20.07 7.39 -3.76
C VAL A 69 19.42 8.72 -3.35
N ILE A 70 19.73 9.82 -4.06
CA ILE A 70 19.13 11.13 -3.81
C ILE A 70 17.62 11.11 -4.08
N VAL A 71 17.20 10.58 -5.23
CA VAL A 71 15.78 10.50 -5.63
C VAL A 71 14.99 9.65 -4.66
N MET A 72 15.49 8.47 -4.31
CA MET A 72 14.87 7.57 -3.34
C MET A 72 14.74 8.25 -1.98
N THR A 73 15.76 8.98 -1.52
CA THR A 73 15.70 9.74 -0.27
C THR A 73 14.62 10.84 -0.33
N MET A 74 14.54 11.59 -1.42
CA MET A 74 13.50 12.60 -1.62
C MET A 74 12.10 11.99 -1.57
N ILE A 75 11.88 10.86 -2.23
CA ILE A 75 10.60 10.13 -2.22
C ILE A 75 10.24 9.72 -0.79
N ARG A 76 11.19 9.18 -0.02
CA ARG A 76 10.98 8.81 1.40
C ARG A 76 10.57 10.02 2.24
N CYS A 77 11.27 11.15 2.08
CA CYS A 77 10.94 12.37 2.81
C CYS A 77 9.54 12.89 2.46
N ILE A 78 9.19 12.92 1.18
CA ILE A 78 7.86 13.34 0.72
C ILE A 78 6.78 12.38 1.24
N ALA A 79 7.03 11.06 1.22
CA ALA A 79 6.09 10.06 1.74
C ALA A 79 5.79 10.27 3.23
N VAL A 80 6.81 10.52 4.05
CA VAL A 80 6.65 10.80 5.49
C VAL A 80 5.89 12.10 5.70
N LEU A 81 6.26 13.18 5.01
CA LEU A 81 5.59 14.47 5.11
C LEU A 81 4.13 14.41 4.65
N TYR A 82 3.87 13.71 3.56
CA TYR A 82 2.53 13.53 3.02
C TYR A 82 1.65 12.72 3.96
N SER A 83 2.16 11.60 4.47
CA SER A 83 1.47 10.79 5.48
C SER A 83 1.15 11.61 6.72
N TYR A 84 2.15 12.35 7.24
CA TYR A 84 1.98 13.24 8.38
C TYR A 84 0.90 14.31 8.11
N TYR A 85 0.95 14.97 6.96
CA TYR A 85 -0.04 15.96 6.58
C TYR A 85 -1.44 15.37 6.49
N GLN A 86 -1.60 14.18 5.90
CA GLN A 86 -2.88 13.48 5.87
C GLN A 86 -3.40 13.19 7.28
N PHE A 87 -2.57 12.64 8.17
CA PHE A 87 -2.97 12.39 9.57
C PHE A 87 -3.28 13.67 10.34
N CYS A 88 -2.53 14.75 10.13
CA CYS A 88 -2.85 16.05 10.72
C CYS A 88 -4.16 16.61 10.21
N ASN A 89 -4.45 16.47 8.91
CA ASN A 89 -5.72 16.89 8.33
C ASN A 89 -6.88 16.08 8.91
N LEU A 90 -6.69 14.77 9.09
CA LEU A 90 -7.67 13.91 9.74
C LEU A 90 -7.88 14.27 11.22
N HIS A 91 -6.81 14.60 11.94
CA HIS A 91 -6.91 15.04 13.34
C HIS A 91 -7.70 16.35 13.46
N LYS A 92 -7.58 17.28 12.50
CA LYS A 92 -8.37 18.53 12.46
C LYS A 92 -9.88 18.31 12.34
N LEU A 93 -10.32 17.16 11.81
CA LEU A 93 -11.74 16.78 11.76
C LEU A 93 -12.33 16.48 13.16
N GLY A 94 -11.49 16.38 14.20
CA GLY A 94 -11.91 16.29 15.60
C GLY A 94 -12.51 14.94 16.03
N SER A 95 -12.66 13.99 15.11
CA SER A 95 -13.23 12.66 15.42
C SER A 95 -12.14 11.63 15.71
N LYS A 96 -12.07 11.18 16.96
CA LYS A 96 -11.14 10.12 17.40
C LYS A 96 -11.34 8.80 16.65
N TYR A 97 -12.60 8.47 16.30
CA TYR A 97 -12.93 7.23 15.59
C TYR A 97 -12.42 7.23 14.15
N ILE A 98 -12.58 8.36 13.44
CA ILE A 98 -12.10 8.49 12.06
C ILE A 98 -10.58 8.35 12.00
N LEU A 99 -9.87 9.02 12.91
CA LEU A 99 -8.42 8.93 13.01
C LEU A 99 -7.97 7.48 13.28
N GLY A 100 -8.67 6.79 14.20
CA GLY A 100 -8.41 5.38 14.50
C GLY A 100 -8.62 4.46 13.29
N ILE A 101 -9.71 4.63 12.54
CA ILE A 101 -10.01 3.84 11.34
C ILE A 101 -8.95 4.09 10.25
N ALA A 102 -8.57 5.34 10.02
CA ALA A 102 -7.53 5.68 9.03
C ALA A 102 -6.16 5.08 9.41
N GLY A 103 -5.79 5.14 10.70
CA GLY A 103 -4.57 4.52 11.20
C GLY A 103 -4.60 2.99 11.03
N LEU A 104 -5.69 2.34 11.42
CA LEU A 104 -5.86 0.90 11.28
C LEU A 104 -5.79 0.46 9.81
N PHE A 105 -6.47 1.19 8.91
CA PHE A 105 -6.42 0.96 7.48
C PHE A 105 -5.00 1.07 6.93
N THR A 106 -4.24 2.09 7.36
CA THR A 106 -2.85 2.29 6.94
C THR A 106 -1.96 1.13 7.37
N VAL A 107 -2.05 0.72 8.64
CA VAL A 107 -1.24 -0.37 9.19
C VAL A 107 -1.59 -1.70 8.53
N PHE A 108 -2.88 -2.03 8.45
CA PHE A 108 -3.34 -3.27 7.85
C PHE A 108 -2.94 -3.37 6.37
N SER A 109 -3.15 -2.29 5.60
CA SER A 109 -2.83 -2.28 4.17
C SER A 109 -1.32 -2.33 3.92
N SER A 110 -0.53 -1.66 4.75
CA SER A 110 0.95 -1.74 4.71
C SER A 110 1.45 -3.15 4.99
N PHE A 111 0.84 -3.85 5.95
CA PHE A 111 1.16 -5.25 6.24
C PHE A 111 0.83 -6.16 5.05
N VAL A 112 -0.39 -6.08 4.51
CA VAL A 112 -0.81 -6.87 3.34
C VAL A 112 0.11 -6.62 2.14
N PHE A 113 0.44 -5.35 1.87
CA PHE A 113 1.35 -4.96 0.80
C PHE A 113 2.74 -5.56 1.01
N SER A 114 3.30 -5.42 2.22
CA SER A 114 4.63 -5.95 2.56
C SER A 114 4.72 -7.45 2.35
N SER A 115 3.75 -8.17 2.90
CA SER A 115 3.67 -9.62 2.78
C SER A 115 3.51 -10.07 1.33
N SER A 116 2.72 -9.33 0.54
CA SER A 116 2.52 -9.64 -0.87
C SER A 116 3.83 -9.47 -1.67
N VAL A 117 4.57 -8.38 -1.44
CA VAL A 117 5.85 -8.12 -2.12
C VAL A 117 6.88 -9.20 -1.74
N ILE A 118 7.05 -9.50 -0.44
CA ILE A 118 8.02 -10.51 0.00
C ILE A 118 7.65 -11.91 -0.53
N ASN A 119 6.38 -12.30 -0.46
CA ASN A 119 5.98 -13.67 -0.79
C ASN A 119 5.80 -13.92 -2.29
N PHE A 120 5.20 -12.98 -3.04
CA PHE A 120 4.97 -13.17 -4.47
C PHE A 120 6.16 -12.74 -5.34
N MET A 121 6.84 -11.63 -5.00
CA MET A 121 7.91 -11.08 -5.86
C MET A 121 9.31 -11.60 -5.55
N ARG A 122 9.47 -12.44 -4.51
CA ARG A 122 10.77 -12.91 -4.01
C ARG A 122 11.75 -11.75 -3.75
N SER A 123 11.22 -10.58 -3.42
CA SER A 123 12.01 -9.39 -3.17
C SER A 123 12.62 -9.44 -1.77
N ASP A 124 13.83 -8.90 -1.66
CA ASP A 124 14.48 -8.75 -0.36
C ASP A 124 13.76 -7.69 0.49
N ILE A 125 13.95 -7.78 1.80
CA ILE A 125 13.44 -6.78 2.76
C ILE A 125 13.98 -5.37 2.42
N SER A 126 15.16 -5.30 1.82
CA SER A 126 15.79 -4.07 1.35
C SER A 126 15.02 -3.37 0.23
N ASP A 127 14.37 -4.12 -0.66
CA ASP A 127 13.52 -3.54 -1.72
C ASP A 127 12.13 -3.21 -1.17
N LEU A 128 11.65 -4.00 -0.20
CA LEU A 128 10.39 -3.75 0.47
C LEU A 128 10.37 -2.37 1.15
N LYS A 129 11.44 -2.00 1.87
CA LYS A 129 11.48 -0.69 2.53
C LYS A 129 11.29 0.46 1.53
N ASP A 130 11.74 0.30 0.29
CA ASP A 130 11.58 1.31 -0.75
C ASP A 130 10.17 1.31 -1.31
N ALA A 131 9.64 0.13 -1.63
CA ALA A 131 8.26 -0.06 -2.07
C ALA A 131 7.22 0.46 -1.06
N LEU A 132 7.51 0.37 0.25
CA LEU A 132 6.61 0.85 1.30
C LEU A 132 6.40 2.37 1.26
N PHE A 133 7.43 3.16 0.95
CA PHE A 133 7.25 4.61 0.84
C PHE A 133 6.43 4.98 -0.40
N PHE A 134 6.58 4.25 -1.49
CA PHE A 134 5.68 4.39 -2.65
C PHE A 134 4.24 4.03 -2.30
N PHE A 135 4.04 2.94 -1.55
CA PHE A 135 2.72 2.56 -1.05
C PHE A 135 2.10 3.68 -0.17
N LEU A 136 2.86 4.25 0.75
CA LEU A 136 2.41 5.37 1.60
C LEU A 136 2.10 6.65 0.82
N LEU A 137 2.74 6.87 -0.33
CA LEU A 137 2.37 7.97 -1.23
C LEU A 137 1.08 7.70 -2.01
N LEU A 138 0.84 6.43 -2.37
CA LEU A 138 -0.31 6.02 -3.16
C LEU A 138 -1.56 5.80 -2.32
N ILE A 139 -1.43 5.58 -1.01
CA ILE A 139 -2.57 5.32 -0.13
C ILE A 139 -3.46 6.57 -0.02
N ASP A 140 -4.73 6.39 -0.36
CA ASP A 140 -5.73 7.46 -0.27
C ASP A 140 -6.53 7.34 1.05
N LEU A 141 -6.04 8.00 2.11
CA LEU A 141 -6.77 8.04 3.38
C LEU A 141 -7.97 8.99 3.33
N SER A 142 -8.04 9.90 2.35
CA SER A 142 -9.16 10.83 2.21
C SER A 142 -10.43 10.08 1.81
N LYS A 143 -10.32 9.18 0.82
CA LYS A 143 -11.43 8.31 0.38
C LYS A 143 -11.82 7.30 1.47
N ALA A 144 -10.84 6.66 2.12
CA ALA A 144 -11.10 5.74 3.24
C ALA A 144 -11.82 6.45 4.40
N THR A 145 -11.42 7.68 4.71
CA THR A 145 -12.06 8.51 5.74
C THR A 145 -13.47 8.93 5.36
N LEU A 146 -13.70 9.31 4.11
CA LEU A 146 -15.04 9.65 3.64
C LEU A 146 -16.01 8.47 3.79
N LEU A 147 -15.56 7.26 3.47
CA LEU A 147 -16.33 6.04 3.70
C LEU A 147 -16.59 5.79 5.19
N ALA A 148 -15.58 6.01 6.04
CA ALA A 148 -15.74 5.91 7.49
C ALA A 148 -16.74 6.93 8.04
N GLN A 149 -16.71 8.18 7.54
CA GLN A 149 -17.68 9.21 7.89
C GLN A 149 -19.10 8.79 7.52
N PHE A 150 -19.28 8.33 6.29
CA PHE A 150 -20.56 7.84 5.79
C PHE A 150 -21.11 6.68 6.62
N ALA A 151 -20.27 5.74 7.05
CA ALA A 151 -20.69 4.67 7.93
C ALA A 151 -21.05 5.18 9.33
N LEU A 152 -20.22 6.04 9.94
CA LEU A 152 -20.40 6.54 11.30
C LEU A 152 -21.54 7.56 11.45
N SER A 153 -21.89 8.29 10.37
CA SER A 153 -22.98 9.27 10.39
C SER A 153 -24.36 8.67 10.11
N SER A 154 -24.43 7.39 9.76
CA SER A 154 -25.67 6.73 9.36
C SER A 154 -26.47 6.25 10.58
N SER A 155 -27.80 6.37 10.50
CA SER A 155 -28.74 6.01 11.58
C SER A 155 -29.27 4.59 11.50
N SER A 156 -29.12 3.92 10.35
CA SER A 156 -29.59 2.55 10.11
C SER A 156 -28.64 1.75 9.22
N GLN A 157 -28.72 0.42 9.28
CA GLN A 157 -27.92 -0.48 8.43
C GLN A 157 -28.20 -0.27 6.93
N GLN A 158 -29.46 0.00 6.57
CA GLN A 158 -29.85 0.31 5.19
C GLN A 158 -29.16 1.59 4.70
N GLU A 159 -29.07 2.60 5.57
CA GLU A 159 -28.42 3.88 5.29
C GLU A 159 -26.90 3.73 5.18
N VAL A 160 -26.27 2.94 6.06
CA VAL A 160 -24.84 2.60 5.96
C VAL A 160 -24.54 1.99 4.60
N ARG A 161 -25.32 0.99 4.17
CA ARG A 161 -25.15 0.34 2.87
C ARG A 161 -25.28 1.32 1.71
N HIS A 162 -26.32 2.15 1.72
CA HIS A 162 -26.53 3.15 0.69
C HIS A 162 -25.40 4.19 0.63
N ASN A 163 -24.96 4.67 1.79
CA ASN A 163 -23.93 5.70 1.90
C ASN A 163 -22.55 5.17 1.50
N ILE A 164 -22.19 3.93 1.88
CA ILE A 164 -20.95 3.28 1.43
C ILE A 164 -20.98 3.06 -0.09
N ALA A 165 -22.07 2.53 -0.64
CA ALA A 165 -22.20 2.33 -2.09
C ALA A 165 -22.05 3.66 -2.86
N ARG A 166 -22.67 4.73 -2.35
CA ARG A 166 -22.52 6.08 -2.91
C ARG A 166 -21.08 6.58 -2.78
N GLY A 167 -20.44 6.41 -1.62
CA GLY A 167 -19.06 6.85 -1.37
C GLY A 167 -18.04 6.16 -2.26
N MET A 168 -18.21 4.86 -2.53
CA MET A 168 -17.35 4.12 -3.47
C MET A 168 -17.50 4.60 -4.91
N ALA A 169 -18.61 5.25 -5.26
CA ALA A 169 -18.88 5.76 -6.60
C ALA A 169 -18.32 7.17 -6.86
N LEU A 170 -17.81 7.85 -5.82
CA LEU A 170 -17.28 9.22 -5.84
C LEU A 170 -15.76 9.23 -5.97
#